data_AF-A0A445N3L3-F1
#
_entry.id   AF-A0A445N3L3-F1
#
_cell.length_a   1.000
_cell.length_b   1.000
_cell.length_c   1.000
_cell.angle_alpha   90.00
_cell.angle_beta   90.00
_cell.angle_gamma   90.00
#
_symmetry.space_group_name_H-M   'P 1'
#
loop_
_entity.id
_entity.type
_entity.pdbx_description
1 polymer ?
#
loop_
_entity_poly.entity_id
_entity_poly.type
_entity_poly.pdbx_seq_one_letter_code
_entity_poly.pdbx_strand_id
1 'polypeptide(L)'
;MKKAILCLAVLFVFLFSSSQSFSGEIILKEKEKDTWEMQNKTGEKIGTLKRDQGVYRFFDNNQEFMGSILESKQLMPKGFRSRSTKITPELAQLYLDLLDAIKTIK
;
A
#
# COMPACT_ATOMS: atom_id res chain seq x y z
N MET A 1 1.72 -26.07 -52.19
CA MET A 1 1.04 -26.47 -50.94
C MET A 1 1.71 -25.76 -49.77
N LYS A 2 0.93 -24.98 -49.03
CA LYS A 2 1.37 -23.91 -48.11
C LYS A 2 1.83 -24.52 -46.78
N LYS A 3 3.09 -24.32 -46.39
CA LYS A 3 3.56 -24.58 -45.01
C LYS A 3 3.28 -23.30 -44.22
N ALA A 4 2.14 -23.26 -43.54
CA ALA A 4 1.78 -22.17 -42.65
C ALA A 4 2.57 -22.32 -41.34
N ILE A 5 3.26 -21.24 -41.03
CA ILE A 5 4.24 -21.07 -39.98
C ILE A 5 3.56 -21.14 -38.61
N LEU A 6 4.21 -21.93 -37.76
CA LEU A 6 4.07 -22.05 -36.33
C LEU A 6 4.28 -20.67 -35.67
N CYS A 7 3.22 -19.88 -35.51
CA CYS A 7 3.20 -18.69 -34.63
C CYS A 7 2.40 -19.06 -33.38
N LEU A 8 3.05 -19.68 -32.39
CA LEU A 8 3.71 -18.97 -31.30
C LEU A 8 2.66 -18.40 -30.32
N ALA A 9 2.33 -19.25 -29.37
CA ALA A 9 1.51 -19.02 -28.20
C ALA A 9 2.13 -17.98 -27.25
N VAL A 10 2.09 -16.70 -27.64
CA VAL A 10 2.50 -15.57 -26.77
C VAL A 10 1.41 -14.50 -26.81
N LEU A 11 0.19 -14.91 -26.49
CA LEU A 11 -0.91 -14.00 -26.18
C LEU A 11 -1.54 -14.41 -24.83
N PHE A 12 -0.66 -14.78 -23.90
CA PHE A 12 -0.95 -14.87 -22.48
C PHE A 12 0.00 -13.89 -21.77
N VAL A 13 0.03 -12.63 -22.24
CA VAL A 13 0.61 -11.55 -21.45
C VAL A 13 -0.37 -11.27 -20.33
N PHE A 14 -0.22 -12.09 -19.27
CA PHE A 14 -0.31 -11.70 -17.88
C PHE A 14 -1.24 -10.51 -17.63
N LEU A 15 -2.55 -10.78 -17.66
CA LEU A 15 -3.51 -10.08 -16.79
C LEU A 15 -3.34 -10.58 -15.34
N PHE A 16 -2.10 -10.70 -14.85
CA PHE A 16 -1.86 -10.73 -13.42
C PHE A 16 -1.96 -9.28 -12.95
N SER A 17 -3.20 -8.83 -12.77
CA SER A 17 -3.45 -7.89 -11.68
C SER A 17 -3.15 -8.66 -10.40
N SER A 18 -1.88 -8.77 -10.04
CA SER A 18 -1.48 -9.21 -8.73
C SER A 18 -2.05 -8.19 -7.76
N SER A 19 -3.17 -8.56 -7.14
CA SER A 19 -3.62 -7.96 -5.89
C SER A 19 -2.43 -8.09 -4.93
N GLN A 20 -1.64 -7.02 -4.78
CA GLN A 20 -0.52 -7.00 -3.84
C GLN A 20 -1.12 -7.23 -2.45
N SER A 21 -0.97 -8.45 -1.95
CA SER A 21 -1.33 -8.78 -0.58
C SER A 21 -0.28 -8.14 0.32
N PHE A 22 -0.69 -7.10 1.05
CA PHE A 22 0.11 -6.45 2.08
C PHE A 22 0.15 -7.37 3.31
N SER A 23 0.91 -8.45 3.22
CA SER A 23 1.16 -9.37 4.34
C SER A 23 2.66 -9.41 4.59
N GLY A 24 3.16 -8.54 5.46
CA GLY A 24 4.55 -8.55 5.87
C GLY A 24 4.97 -7.27 6.59
N GLU A 25 6.01 -7.40 7.41
CA GLU A 25 6.65 -6.29 8.12
C GLU A 25 6.92 -5.09 7.20
N ILE A 26 6.50 -3.90 7.65
CA ILE A 26 6.68 -2.63 6.95
C ILE A 26 7.88 -1.91 7.52
N ILE A 27 8.79 -1.53 6.62
CA ILE A 27 9.95 -0.72 6.93
C ILE A 27 9.68 0.71 6.44
N LEU A 28 9.85 1.70 7.31
CA LEU A 28 9.69 3.11 6.98
C LEU A 28 11.04 3.75 6.74
N LYS A 29 11.30 4.17 5.49
CA LYS A 29 12.52 4.86 5.11
C LYS A 29 12.24 6.34 4.92
N GLU A 30 12.79 7.18 5.78
CA GLU A 30 12.61 8.63 5.68
C GLU A 30 13.18 9.14 4.34
N LYS A 31 12.38 9.97 3.65
CA LYS A 31 12.76 10.61 2.39
C LYS A 31 12.94 12.11 2.59
N GLU A 32 11.99 12.71 3.29
CA GLU A 32 11.93 14.12 3.62
C GLU A 32 11.38 14.24 5.03
N LYS A 33 11.49 15.43 5.62
CA LYS A 33 10.92 15.70 6.93
C LYS A 33 9.44 15.30 6.93
N ASP A 34 9.07 14.48 7.93
CA ASP A 34 7.70 14.00 8.12
C ASP A 34 7.14 13.16 6.94
N THR A 35 8.00 12.62 6.08
CA THR A 35 7.62 11.78 4.92
C THR A 35 8.51 10.55 4.80
N TRP A 36 7.89 9.37 4.82
CA TRP A 36 8.54 8.08 4.71
C TRP A 36 8.05 7.30 3.48
N GLU A 37 8.98 6.63 2.82
CA GLU A 37 8.67 5.55 1.87
C GLU A 37 8.36 4.28 2.66
N MET A 38 7.21 3.67 2.37
CA MET A 38 6.83 2.39 2.97
C MET A 38 7.41 1.28 2.09
N GLN A 39 8.21 0.40 2.69
CA GLN A 39 8.82 -0.73 2.01
C GLN A 39 8.37 -2.05 2.66
N ASN A 40 8.23 -3.10 1.86
CA ASN A 40 8.09 -4.45 2.38
C ASN A 40 9.46 -5.03 2.78
N LYS A 41 9.46 -6.24 3.36
CA LYS A 41 10.68 -6.98 3.73
C LYS A 41 11.69 -7.20 2.59
N THR A 42 11.25 -7.16 1.33
CA THR A 42 12.14 -7.31 0.17
C THR A 42 12.74 -5.98 -0.29
N GLY A 43 12.41 -4.87 0.37
CA GLY A 43 12.83 -3.52 0.01
C GLY A 43 12.03 -2.91 -1.14
N GLU A 44 10.94 -3.55 -1.58
CA GLU A 44 10.06 -3.01 -2.62
C GLU A 44 9.21 -1.91 -2.00
N LYS A 45 9.08 -0.80 -2.71
CA LYS A 45 8.16 0.28 -2.33
C LYS A 45 6.71 -0.21 -2.45
N ILE A 46 5.97 -0.05 -1.36
CA ILE A 46 4.55 -0.41 -1.27
C ILE A 46 3.63 0.80 -1.03
N GLY A 47 4.22 1.97 -0.75
CA GLY A 47 3.48 3.21 -0.66
C GLY A 47 4.27 4.35 -0.04
N THR A 48 3.55 5.33 0.51
CA THR A 48 4.13 6.50 1.18
C THR A 48 3.34 6.83 2.44
N LEU A 49 4.05 7.16 3.51
CA LEU A 49 3.50 7.65 4.77
C LEU A 49 3.90 9.12 4.95
N LYS A 50 2.95 9.99 5.27
CA LYS A 50 3.18 11.41 5.55
C LYS A 50 2.61 11.77 6.90
N ARG A 51 3.32 12.54 7.71
CA ARG A 51 2.82 13.08 8.97
C ARG A 51 2.51 14.57 8.79
N ASP A 52 1.30 14.97 9.14
CA ASP A 52 0.84 16.35 9.06
C ASP A 52 -0.04 16.64 10.28
N GLN A 53 0.33 17.65 11.07
CA GLN A 53 -0.40 18.04 12.29
C GLN A 53 -0.69 16.86 13.25
N GLY A 54 0.27 15.95 13.42
CA GLY A 54 0.11 14.77 14.29
C GLY A 54 -0.70 13.62 13.68
N VAL A 55 -1.23 13.77 12.47
CA VAL A 55 -1.96 12.74 11.74
C VAL A 55 -1.06 12.09 10.71
N TYR A 56 -1.01 10.76 10.71
CA TYR A 56 -0.31 10.00 9.68
C TYR A 56 -1.27 9.69 8.53
N ARG A 57 -0.98 10.16 7.33
CA ARG A 57 -1.72 9.84 6.09
C ARG A 57 -0.89 8.85 5.28
N PHE A 58 -1.51 7.77 4.83
CA PHE A 58 -0.83 6.76 4.02
C PHE A 58 -1.49 6.60 2.66
N PHE A 59 -0.62 6.38 1.67
CA PHE A 59 -0.93 6.34 0.25
C PHE A 59 -0.34 5.08 -0.35
N ASP A 60 -1.00 4.52 -1.36
CA ASP A 60 -0.50 3.37 -2.10
C ASP A 60 0.67 3.76 -3.04
N ASN A 61 1.13 2.80 -3.83
CA ASN A 61 2.16 3.01 -4.84
C ASN A 61 1.79 4.01 -5.93
N ASN A 62 0.50 4.16 -6.21
CA ASN A 62 -0.05 5.11 -7.18
C ASN A 62 -0.29 6.50 -6.57
N GLN A 63 0.12 6.73 -5.33
CA GLN A 63 -0.18 7.94 -4.55
C GLN A 63 -1.68 8.14 -4.29
N GLU A 64 -2.47 7.08 -4.37
CA GLU A 64 -3.88 7.10 -3.98
C GLU A 64 -4.00 7.07 -2.46
N PHE A 65 -4.78 8.00 -1.91
CA PHE A 65 -5.02 8.07 -0.47
C PHE A 65 -5.79 6.84 0.01
N MET A 66 -5.22 6.08 0.95
CA MET A 66 -5.84 4.88 1.51
C MET A 66 -6.50 5.14 2.87
N GLY A 67 -5.94 6.05 3.66
CA GLY A 67 -6.48 6.38 4.98
C GLY A 67 -5.56 7.25 5.82
N SER A 68 -5.99 7.48 7.05
CA SER A 68 -5.24 8.22 8.07
C SER A 68 -5.24 7.47 9.40
N ILE A 69 -4.16 7.60 10.16
CA ILE A 69 -4.03 7.15 11.53
C ILE A 69 -3.94 8.39 12.39
N LEU A 70 -4.94 8.57 13.26
CA LEU A 70 -4.97 9.68 14.21
C LEU A 70 -3.93 9.45 15.33
N GLU A 71 -3.62 10.51 16.08
CA GLU A 71 -2.78 10.41 17.28
C GLU A 71 -3.36 9.44 18.33
N SER A 72 -4.69 9.31 18.38
CA SER A 72 -5.40 8.29 19.17
C SER A 72 -5.17 6.85 18.68
N LYS A 73 -4.36 6.67 17.63
CA LYS A 73 -4.09 5.41 16.92
C LYS A 73 -5.30 4.88 16.15
N GLN A 74 -6.39 5.63 16.06
CA GLN A 74 -7.58 5.21 15.32
C GLN A 74 -7.37 5.30 13.80
N LEU A 75 -7.78 4.25 13.09
CA LEU A 75 -7.84 4.25 11.63
C LEU A 75 -9.06 5.05 11.12
N MET A 76 -8.80 6.00 10.22
CA MET A 76 -9.79 6.68 9.39
C MET A 76 -9.56 6.29 7.93
N PRO A 77 -10.21 5.24 7.42
CA PRO A 77 -10.00 4.77 6.05
C PRO A 77 -10.55 5.78 5.03
N LYS A 78 -10.14 5.63 3.78
CA LYS A 78 -10.76 6.34 2.66
C LYS A 78 -12.27 6.13 2.68
N GLY A 79 -13.03 7.23 2.58
CA GLY A 79 -14.49 7.19 2.59
C GLY A 79 -15.14 7.06 3.97
N PHE A 80 -14.41 7.28 5.07
CA PHE A 80 -14.99 7.25 6.44
C PHE A 80 -16.22 8.16 6.66
N ARG A 81 -16.41 9.19 5.82
CA ARG A 81 -17.57 10.09 5.85
C ARG A 81 -18.80 9.52 5.14
N SER A 82 -18.66 8.40 4.44
CA SER A 82 -19.75 7.72 3.74
C SER A 82 -20.62 6.94 4.73
N ARG A 83 -21.91 6.78 4.40
CA ARG A 83 -22.87 6.01 5.22
C ARG A 83 -22.45 4.55 5.42
N SER A 84 -21.64 4.00 4.53
CA SER A 84 -20.97 2.73 4.70
C SER A 84 -19.51 2.86 4.29
N THR A 85 -18.63 2.37 5.14
CA THR A 85 -17.19 2.33 4.90
C THR A 85 -16.77 0.88 4.77
N LYS A 86 -16.12 0.53 3.67
CA LYS A 86 -15.58 -0.82 3.47
C LYS A 86 -14.11 -0.82 3.88
N ILE A 87 -13.75 -1.70 4.79
CA ILE A 87 -12.37 -1.98 5.16
C ILE A 87 -12.06 -3.38 4.64
N THR A 88 -11.10 -3.49 3.73
CA THR A 88 -10.66 -4.81 3.25
C THR A 88 -9.69 -5.43 4.24
N PRO A 89 -9.54 -6.76 4.27
CA PRO A 89 -8.56 -7.42 5.13
C PRO A 89 -7.13 -6.89 4.93
N GLU A 90 -6.76 -6.57 3.70
CA GLU A 90 -5.43 -6.03 3.36
C GLU A 90 -5.22 -4.64 3.96
N LEU A 91 -6.26 -3.78 3.92
CA LEU A 91 -6.19 -2.46 4.55
C LEU A 91 -6.10 -2.56 6.07
N ALA A 92 -6.82 -3.50 6.67
CA ALA A 92 -6.75 -3.75 8.10
C ALA A 92 -5.34 -4.22 8.52
N GLN A 93 -4.75 -5.15 7.76
CA GLN A 93 -3.39 -5.62 8.03
C GLN A 93 -2.35 -4.50 7.85
N LEU A 94 -2.44 -3.75 6.75
CA LEU A 94 -1.58 -2.59 6.49
C LEU A 94 -1.63 -1.59 7.65
N TYR A 95 -2.81 -1.33 8.21
CA TYR A 95 -2.96 -0.45 9.37
C TYR A 95 -2.22 -0.99 10.61
N LEU A 96 -2.34 -2.28 10.91
CA LEU A 96 -1.65 -2.90 12.05
C LEU A 96 -0.12 -2.83 11.87
N ASP A 97 0.36 -3.19 10.68
CA ASP A 97 1.78 -3.15 10.36
C ASP A 97 2.33 -1.73 10.44
N LEU A 98 1.55 -0.72 10.02
CA LEU A 98 1.93 0.69 10.16
C LEU A 98 1.95 1.17 11.60
N LEU A 99 1.02 0.73 12.46
CA LEU A 99 1.07 1.06 13.88
C LEU A 99 2.34 0.56 14.54
N ASP A 100 2.83 -0.61 14.15
CA ASP A 100 4.09 -1.16 14.65
C ASP A 100 5.28 -0.40 14.08
N ALA A 101 5.30 -0.13 12.77
CA ALA A 101 6.37 0.60 12.14
C ALA A 101 6.52 2.05 12.66
N ILE A 102 5.40 2.75 12.92
CA ILE A 102 5.40 4.13 13.43
C ILE A 102 6.08 4.24 14.80
N LYS A 103 6.04 3.19 15.65
CA LYS A 103 6.73 3.19 16.96
C LYS A 103 8.25 3.31 16.83
N THR A 104 8.80 2.99 15.66
CA THR A 104 10.24 3.07 15.41
C THR A 104 10.70 4.45 14.96
N ILE A 105 9.77 5.31 14.54
CA ILE A 105 10.03 6.70 14.18
C ILE A 105 10.24 7.49 15.49
N LYS A 106 11.41 8.12 15.63
CA LYS A 106 11.75 8.98 16.78
C LYS A 106 11.36 10.43 16.52
#